data_AF-S8CX18-F1
#
_entry.id   AF-S8CX18-F1
#
_cell.length_a   1.000
_cell.length_b   1.000
_cell.length_c   1.000
_cell.angle_alpha   90.00
_cell.angle_beta   90.00
_cell.angle_gamma   90.00
#
_symmetry.space_group_name_H-M   'P 1'
#
loop_
_entity.id
_entity.type
_entity.pdbx_description
1 polymer ?
#
loop_
_entity_poly.entity_id
_entity_poly.type
_entity_poly.pdbx_seq_one_letter_code
_entity_poly.pdbx_strand_id
1 'polypeptide(L)'
;ETASFLRSSPEQIEQASTSGSNHSLSSLNSDSQDRTGRIMFKLFDKDPSHLPVSLRTQISNWLLHSPSDMESYIRPGCMVLTIYISMPACSWDHLEENLLSYVKSLVVDIDVGFWGSDRFLLHTDRQMASFSEGSSRKLRLCRNWMAPELVSISPLAVVRGRETSLVLKGKRLLSPDARIHCARAVGYSV
;
A
#
# COMPACT_ATOMS: atom_id res chain seq x y z
N GLU A 1 1.94 56.03 -66.27
CA GLU A 1 3.14 56.15 -65.44
C GLU A 1 3.72 54.76 -65.21
N THR A 2 4.70 54.38 -66.04
CA THR A 2 6.12 54.12 -65.68
C THR A 2 6.30 52.88 -64.79
N ALA A 3 6.58 51.69 -65.35
CA ALA A 3 7.86 51.16 -65.88
C ALA A 3 8.48 50.16 -64.85
N SER A 4 8.31 48.84 -65.00
CA SER A 4 9.13 47.85 -65.76
C SER A 4 10.40 47.32 -65.06
N PHE A 5 10.36 46.00 -64.74
CA PHE A 5 11.33 44.89 -64.98
C PHE A 5 12.81 45.01 -64.49
N LEU A 6 13.49 44.01 -63.89
CA LEU A 6 13.98 42.69 -64.40
C LEU A 6 14.50 41.83 -63.20
N ARG A 7 14.15 40.54 -63.01
CA ARG A 7 14.76 39.25 -63.44
C ARG A 7 16.11 38.82 -62.78
N SER A 8 16.10 37.56 -62.30
CA SER A 8 17.14 36.49 -62.21
C SER A 8 17.75 36.09 -60.84
N SER A 9 17.68 34.79 -60.52
CA SER A 9 18.51 34.00 -59.58
C SER A 9 19.60 33.23 -60.36
N PRO A 10 20.46 32.36 -59.77
CA PRO A 10 20.95 32.17 -58.38
C PRO A 10 22.51 32.12 -58.29
N GLU A 11 23.09 31.98 -57.08
CA GLU A 11 24.18 31.04 -56.71
C GLU A 11 25.12 31.52 -55.57
N GLN A 12 25.26 30.61 -54.60
CA GLN A 12 26.40 30.27 -53.74
C GLN A 12 26.92 31.14 -52.57
N ILE A 13 26.80 30.50 -51.40
CA ILE A 13 27.78 30.31 -50.31
C ILE A 13 28.27 31.57 -49.60
N GLU A 14 27.74 31.79 -48.39
CA GLU A 14 28.60 32.13 -47.27
C GLU A 14 28.09 31.50 -45.97
N GLN A 15 29.01 30.83 -45.29
CA GLN A 15 28.80 30.04 -44.08
C GLN A 15 28.64 30.98 -42.89
N ALA A 16 27.55 30.82 -42.13
CA ALA A 16 27.49 31.28 -40.74
C ALA A 16 26.93 30.13 -39.89
N SER A 17 27.84 29.51 -39.15
CA SER A 17 27.59 28.52 -38.11
C SER A 17 26.52 29.01 -37.14
N THR A 18 25.42 28.28 -37.02
CA THR A 18 24.62 28.27 -35.78
C THR A 18 24.11 26.86 -35.55
N SER A 19 24.79 26.23 -34.59
CA SER A 19 24.44 24.95 -33.99
C SER A 19 23.03 25.00 -33.42
N GLY A 20 22.19 24.09 -33.89
CA GLY A 20 20.83 23.89 -33.40
C GLY A 20 20.41 22.46 -33.64
N SER A 21 21.24 21.51 -33.21
CA SER A 21 20.84 20.10 -33.21
C SER A 21 19.76 19.92 -32.15
N ASN A 22 18.52 19.70 -32.59
CA ASN A 22 17.42 19.25 -31.76
C ASN A 22 17.55 17.74 -31.44
N HIS A 23 18.76 17.31 -31.10
CA HIS A 23 18.95 16.06 -30.41
C HIS A 23 18.70 16.33 -28.94
N SER A 24 17.43 16.24 -28.53
CA SER A 24 17.16 15.86 -27.14
C SER A 24 17.92 14.57 -26.92
N LEU A 25 19.02 14.66 -26.19
CA LEU A 25 19.71 13.50 -25.64
C LEU A 25 18.64 12.76 -24.86
N SER A 26 18.08 11.69 -25.44
CA SER A 26 17.41 10.66 -24.67
C SER A 26 18.43 10.27 -23.62
N SER A 27 18.21 10.74 -22.40
CA SER A 27 19.00 10.34 -21.25
C SER A 27 18.87 8.83 -21.18
N LEU A 28 19.89 8.13 -21.64
CA LEU A 28 20.23 6.78 -21.24
C LEU A 28 20.59 6.84 -19.75
N ASN A 29 19.61 7.16 -18.90
CA ASN A 29 19.68 6.91 -17.48
C ASN A 29 19.04 5.54 -17.27
N SER A 30 19.85 4.51 -17.48
CA SER A 30 19.60 3.19 -16.88
C SER A 30 20.03 3.18 -15.41
N ASP A 31 19.96 4.32 -14.71
CA ASP A 31 20.02 4.33 -13.26
C ASP A 31 18.68 3.79 -12.79
N SER A 32 18.71 2.66 -12.11
CA SER A 32 17.53 2.07 -11.49
C SER A 32 16.87 3.10 -10.57
N GLN A 33 15.89 3.84 -11.08
CA GLN A 33 15.22 4.87 -10.31
C GLN A 33 14.58 4.20 -9.08
N ASP A 34 14.89 4.71 -7.90
CA ASP A 34 14.30 4.21 -6.67
C ASP A 34 12.78 4.31 -6.74
N ARG A 35 12.12 3.22 -6.35
CA ARG A 35 10.66 3.15 -6.23
C ARG A 35 10.30 3.41 -4.78
N THR A 36 9.41 4.37 -4.56
CA THR A 36 8.69 4.45 -3.27
C THR A 36 7.54 3.44 -3.29
N GLY A 37 7.57 2.50 -2.35
CA GLY A 37 6.48 1.53 -2.14
C GLY A 37 5.94 1.62 -0.73
N ARG A 38 4.87 0.85 -0.48
CA ARG A 38 4.11 0.89 0.77
C ARG A 38 3.95 -0.50 1.37
N ILE A 39 4.17 -0.59 2.68
CA ILE A 39 3.81 -1.75 3.49
C ILE A 39 2.77 -1.31 4.51
N MET A 40 1.59 -1.92 4.47
CA MET A 40 0.48 -1.63 5.37
C MET A 40 0.22 -2.80 6.31
N PHE A 41 0.19 -2.53 7.61
CA PHE A 41 -0.21 -3.47 8.64
C PHE A 41 -1.56 -3.05 9.21
N LYS A 42 -2.54 -3.94 9.18
CA LYS A 42 -3.76 -3.83 9.96
C LYS A 42 -3.64 -4.74 11.17
N LEU A 43 -3.44 -4.12 12.32
CA LEU A 43 -3.25 -4.77 13.62
C LEU A 43 -4.61 -4.82 14.31
N PHE A 44 -5.17 -6.02 14.49
CA PHE A 44 -6.46 -6.18 15.15
C PHE A 44 -6.29 -6.14 16.65
N ASP A 45 -7.29 -5.59 17.35
CA ASP A 45 -7.38 -5.61 18.81
C ASP A 45 -6.19 -4.92 19.53
N LYS A 46 -5.36 -4.17 18.79
CA LYS A 46 -4.28 -3.32 19.31
C LYS A 46 -4.66 -1.84 19.27
N ASP A 47 -4.12 -1.07 20.21
CA ASP A 47 -4.18 0.40 20.28
C ASP A 47 -2.76 1.01 20.42
N PRO A 48 -2.58 2.34 20.26
CA PRO A 48 -1.26 2.97 20.25
C PRO A 48 -0.37 2.70 21.47
N SER A 49 -0.95 2.35 22.62
CA SER A 49 -0.19 1.99 23.82
C SER A 49 0.61 0.70 23.65
N HIS A 50 0.16 -0.20 22.78
CA HIS A 50 0.80 -1.49 22.48
C HIS A 50 2.02 -1.37 21.56
N LEU A 51 2.23 -0.22 20.92
CA LEU A 51 3.40 -0.04 20.04
C LEU A 51 4.71 -0.14 20.84
N PRO A 52 5.79 -0.69 20.23
CA PRO A 52 7.11 -0.68 20.85
C PRO A 52 7.50 0.71 21.33
N VAL A 53 8.09 0.79 22.52
CA VAL A 53 8.37 2.07 23.20
C VAL A 53 9.17 3.02 22.31
N SER A 54 10.17 2.51 21.59
CA SER A 54 10.97 3.30 20.66
C SER A 54 10.15 3.95 19.55
N LEU A 55 9.23 3.20 18.93
CA LEU A 55 8.34 3.70 17.89
C LEU A 55 7.34 4.70 18.45
N ARG A 56 6.76 4.42 19.62
CA ARG A 56 5.84 5.33 20.29
C ARG A 56 6.52 6.67 20.61
N THR A 57 7.76 6.64 21.10
CA THR A 57 8.55 7.86 21.36
C THR A 57 8.81 8.64 20.08
N GLN A 58 9.15 7.98 18.97
CA GLN A 58 9.34 8.67 17.69
C GLN A 58 8.04 9.30 17.18
N ILE A 59 6.92 8.59 17.26
CA ILE A 59 5.60 9.12 16.88
C ILE A 59 5.23 10.32 17.76
N SER A 60 5.38 10.20 19.09
CA SER A 60 5.10 11.31 20.01
C SER A 60 5.99 12.51 19.73
N ASN A 61 7.28 12.30 19.51
CA ASN A 61 8.20 13.37 19.14
C ASN A 61 7.79 14.03 17.82
N TRP A 62 7.40 13.25 16.80
CA TRP A 62 6.91 13.82 15.55
C TRP A 62 5.63 14.64 15.75
N LEU A 63 4.66 14.12 16.50
CA LEU A 63 3.41 14.82 16.82
C LEU A 63 3.64 16.11 17.59
N LEU A 64 4.59 16.14 18.53
CA LEU A 64 4.96 17.34 19.29
C LEU A 64 5.48 18.48 18.40
N HIS A 65 6.03 18.17 17.23
CA HIS A 65 6.58 19.13 16.28
C HIS A 65 5.71 19.27 15.02
N SER A 66 4.55 18.61 14.97
CA SER A 66 3.62 18.67 13.85
C SER A 66 2.62 19.83 14.07
N PRO A 67 2.13 20.48 13.00
CA PRO A 67 1.10 21.52 13.13
C PRO A 67 -0.14 20.98 13.87
N SER A 68 -0.70 21.83 14.75
CA SER A 68 -1.76 21.52 15.72
C SER A 68 -3.09 21.01 15.14
N ASP A 69 -3.27 21.07 13.83
CA ASP A 69 -4.54 20.80 13.13
C ASP A 69 -4.75 19.30 12.78
N MET A 70 -4.05 18.40 13.44
CA MET A 70 -4.32 16.96 13.32
C MET A 70 -5.51 16.56 14.19
N GLU A 71 -6.71 16.73 13.66
CA GLU A 71 -7.91 16.11 14.21
C GLU A 71 -7.83 14.59 13.97
N SER A 72 -7.52 13.82 15.03
CA SER A 72 -7.44 12.37 14.96
C SER A 72 -8.59 11.73 15.74
N TYR A 73 -9.46 11.02 15.00
CA TYR A 73 -10.46 10.13 15.60
C TYR A 73 -9.90 8.70 15.63
N ILE A 74 -9.69 8.18 16.82
CA ILE A 74 -9.27 6.78 17.02
C ILE A 74 -10.53 5.91 16.99
N ARG A 75 -10.71 5.13 15.90
CA ARG A 75 -11.74 4.09 15.87
C ARG A 75 -11.28 2.92 16.74
N PRO A 76 -12.04 2.51 17.76
CA PRO A 76 -11.74 1.30 18.51
C PRO A 76 -11.76 0.07 17.58
N GLY A 77 -10.79 -0.83 17.75
CA GLY A 77 -10.83 -2.17 17.17
C GLY A 77 -9.63 -2.57 16.30
N CYS A 78 -8.95 -1.63 15.63
CA CYS A 78 -7.70 -1.94 14.94
C CYS A 78 -6.83 -0.70 14.70
N MET A 79 -5.50 -0.87 14.77
CA MET A 79 -4.55 0.11 14.28
C MET A 79 -4.15 -0.20 12.83
N VAL A 80 -3.94 0.84 12.03
CA VAL A 80 -3.33 0.73 10.70
C VAL A 80 -1.99 1.42 10.70
N LEU A 81 -0.91 0.65 10.59
CA LEU A 81 0.46 1.15 10.47
C LEU A 81 0.87 1.08 9.00
N THR A 82 1.20 2.22 8.39
CA THR A 82 1.65 2.29 7.00
C THR A 82 3.07 2.80 6.94
N ILE A 83 3.96 2.05 6.29
CA ILE A 83 5.36 2.37 6.11
C ILE A 83 5.59 2.67 4.62
N TYR A 84 6.15 3.84 4.33
CA TYR A 84 6.62 4.20 2.99
C TYR A 84 8.13 4.05 2.93
N ILE A 85 8.64 3.35 1.93
CA ILE A 85 10.07 3.07 1.79
C ILE A 85 10.47 3.41 0.36
N SER A 86 11.56 4.16 0.18
CA SER A 86 12.19 4.36 -1.13
C SER A 86 13.40 3.43 -1.24
N MET A 87 13.39 2.54 -2.22
CA MET A 87 14.51 1.64 -2.51
C MET A 87 14.48 1.19 -3.97
N PRO A 88 15.59 0.63 -4.51
CA PRO A 88 15.64 0.15 -5.88
C PRO A 88 14.53 -0.87 -6.17
N ALA A 89 14.06 -0.92 -7.42
CA ALA A 89 12.99 -1.83 -7.83
C ALA A 89 13.32 -3.31 -7.53
N CYS A 90 14.59 -3.71 -7.73
CA CYS A 90 15.05 -5.07 -7.42
C CYS A 90 14.97 -5.39 -5.91
N SER A 91 15.19 -4.42 -5.03
CA SER A 91 15.03 -4.59 -3.58
C SER A 91 13.56 -4.76 -3.20
N TRP A 92 12.64 -4.07 -3.88
CA TRP A 92 11.20 -4.30 -3.75
C TRP A 92 10.79 -5.69 -4.18
N ASP A 93 11.29 -6.16 -5.34
CA ASP A 93 10.98 -7.50 -5.83
C ASP A 93 11.50 -8.57 -4.85
N HIS A 94 12.72 -8.41 -4.33
CA HIS A 94 13.28 -9.31 -3.32
C HIS A 94 12.49 -9.30 -2.00
N LEU A 95 12.03 -8.13 -1.56
CA LEU A 95 11.18 -8.00 -0.37
C LEU A 95 9.85 -8.74 -0.54
N GLU A 96 9.23 -8.61 -1.71
CA GLU A 96 7.97 -9.28 -2.04
C GLU A 96 8.16 -10.81 -2.15
N GLU A 97 9.20 -11.29 -2.82
CA GLU A 97 9.50 -12.72 -2.94
C GLU A 97 9.72 -13.40 -1.59
N ASN A 98 10.38 -12.69 -0.66
CA ASN A 98 10.71 -13.21 0.67
C ASN A 98 9.72 -12.78 1.77
N LEU A 99 8.57 -12.20 1.39
CA LEU A 99 7.62 -11.60 2.34
C LEU A 99 7.19 -12.58 3.44
N LEU A 100 6.92 -13.83 3.09
CA LEU A 100 6.54 -14.86 4.05
C LEU A 100 7.64 -15.10 5.10
N SER A 101 8.91 -15.10 4.68
CA SER A 101 10.07 -15.27 5.57
C SER A 101 10.18 -14.11 6.54
N TYR A 102 10.07 -12.87 6.05
CA TYR A 102 10.07 -11.68 6.90
C TYR A 102 8.92 -11.67 7.90
N VAL A 103 7.71 -12.06 7.48
CA VAL A 103 6.57 -12.17 8.40
C VAL A 103 6.80 -13.27 9.44
N LYS A 104 7.40 -14.41 9.07
CA LYS A 104 7.78 -15.43 10.05
C LYS A 104 8.75 -14.86 11.09
N SER A 105 9.81 -14.18 10.63
CA SER A 105 10.81 -13.61 11.54
C SER A 105 10.25 -12.51 12.45
N LEU A 106 9.33 -11.66 11.95
CA LEU A 106 8.63 -10.69 12.80
C LEU A 106 7.94 -11.35 13.99
N VAL A 107 7.29 -12.49 13.75
CA VAL A 107 6.46 -13.19 14.73
C VAL A 107 7.27 -14.20 15.57
N VAL A 108 8.45 -14.66 15.12
CA VAL A 108 9.30 -15.60 15.88
C VAL A 108 10.46 -14.89 16.60
N ASP A 109 11.08 -13.88 16.00
CA ASP A 109 12.43 -13.43 16.40
C ASP A 109 12.48 -11.98 16.89
N ILE A 110 11.70 -11.07 16.27
CA ILE A 110 11.91 -9.61 16.47
C ILE A 110 11.24 -9.08 17.75
N ASP A 111 9.92 -9.23 17.85
CA ASP A 111 9.15 -8.81 19.02
C ASP A 111 7.94 -9.72 19.14
N VAL A 112 8.17 -10.91 19.70
CA VAL A 112 7.15 -11.95 19.85
C VAL A 112 5.98 -11.44 20.71
N GLY A 113 6.24 -10.56 21.67
CA GLY A 113 5.20 -9.96 22.50
C GLY A 113 4.25 -9.08 21.69
N PHE A 114 4.76 -8.33 20.73
CA PHE A 114 3.95 -7.47 19.87
C PHE A 114 3.36 -8.20 18.66
N TRP A 115 4.18 -8.90 17.88
CA TRP A 115 3.79 -9.54 16.62
C TRP A 115 3.22 -10.95 16.79
N GLY A 116 3.61 -11.66 17.86
CA GLY A 116 3.20 -13.03 18.14
C GLY A 116 1.83 -13.16 18.79
N SER A 117 1.45 -12.16 19.60
CA SER A 117 0.28 -12.21 20.52
C SER A 117 -1.09 -12.07 19.86
N ASP A 118 -1.16 -11.47 18.68
CA ASP A 118 -2.42 -11.00 18.10
C ASP A 118 -2.49 -11.22 16.60
N ARG A 119 -3.68 -10.96 16.05
CA ARG A 119 -3.93 -11.08 14.62
C ARG A 119 -3.48 -9.81 13.90
N PHE A 120 -2.90 -10.00 12.72
CA PHE A 120 -2.67 -8.89 11.81
C PHE A 120 -2.79 -9.30 10.34
N LEU A 121 -3.06 -8.31 9.50
CA LEU A 121 -2.90 -8.37 8.06
C LEU A 121 -1.75 -7.47 7.65
N LEU A 122 -0.90 -7.96 6.76
CA LEU A 122 0.13 -7.20 6.07
C LEU A 122 -0.25 -7.12 4.60
N HIS A 123 -0.14 -5.94 4.01
CA HIS A 123 -0.33 -5.71 2.58
C HIS A 123 0.86 -4.96 1.99
N THR A 124 1.40 -5.48 0.89
CA THR A 124 2.25 -4.76 -0.07
C THR A 124 1.44 -4.49 -1.34
N ASP A 125 2.06 -3.87 -2.34
CA ASP A 125 1.39 -3.60 -3.62
C ASP A 125 0.97 -4.87 -4.35
N ARG A 126 1.74 -5.97 -4.26
CA ARG A 126 1.42 -7.24 -4.94
C ARG A 126 0.90 -8.35 -4.03
N GLN A 127 1.15 -8.30 -2.73
CA GLN A 127 0.92 -9.43 -1.84
C GLN A 127 0.27 -9.04 -0.51
N MET A 128 -0.42 -10.00 0.08
CA MET A 128 -1.03 -9.91 1.39
C MET A 128 -0.58 -11.10 2.23
N ALA A 129 -0.19 -10.86 3.47
CA ALA A 129 0.02 -11.91 4.46
C ALA A 129 -0.96 -11.74 5.63
N SER A 130 -1.45 -12.84 6.18
CA SER A 130 -2.32 -12.83 7.36
C SER A 130 -1.73 -13.71 8.44
N PHE A 131 -1.70 -13.20 9.66
CA PHE A 131 -1.25 -13.93 10.84
C PHE A 131 -2.38 -14.03 11.88
N SER A 132 -2.49 -15.19 12.53
CA SER A 132 -3.36 -15.40 13.67
C SER A 132 -2.79 -16.44 14.64
N GLU A 133 -2.68 -16.06 15.91
CA GLU A 133 -2.25 -16.90 17.03
C GLU A 133 -3.37 -17.77 17.64
N GLY A 134 -4.46 -18.05 16.92
CA GLY A 134 -5.56 -18.89 17.44
C GLY A 134 -5.13 -20.33 17.79
N SER A 135 -6.08 -21.27 17.88
CA SER A 135 -5.80 -22.68 18.29
C SER A 135 -4.68 -23.39 17.50
N SER A 136 -4.30 -22.86 16.35
CA SER A 136 -3.01 -23.10 15.71
C SER A 136 -2.50 -21.80 15.11
N ARG A 137 -1.19 -21.52 15.28
CA ARG A 137 -0.50 -20.39 14.66
C ARG A 137 -0.61 -20.50 13.14
N LYS A 138 -1.41 -19.64 12.51
CA LYS A 138 -1.67 -19.65 11.07
C LYS A 138 -1.06 -18.43 10.41
N LEU A 139 -0.09 -18.67 9.56
CA LEU A 139 0.46 -17.69 8.64
C LEU A 139 0.04 -18.08 7.22
N ARG A 140 -0.56 -17.14 6.49
CA ARG A 140 -1.00 -17.34 5.10
C ARG A 140 -0.46 -16.20 4.24
N LEU A 141 -0.03 -16.55 3.03
CA LEU A 141 0.35 -15.60 1.99
C LEU A 141 -0.65 -15.72 0.86
N CYS A 142 -1.15 -14.59 0.38
CA CYS A 142 -2.09 -14.49 -0.72
C CYS A 142 -1.60 -13.40 -1.66
N ARG A 143 -1.57 -13.68 -2.96
CA ARG A 143 -1.34 -12.61 -3.94
C ARG A 143 -2.56 -11.70 -3.96
N ASN A 144 -2.38 -10.39 -4.11
CA ASN A 144 -3.48 -9.42 -4.03
C ASN A 144 -4.58 -9.73 -5.05
N TRP A 145 -4.20 -10.14 -6.25
CA TRP A 145 -5.15 -10.55 -7.29
C TRP A 145 -5.87 -11.86 -6.98
N MET A 146 -5.51 -12.62 -5.93
CA MET A 146 -6.19 -13.82 -5.41
C MET A 146 -7.00 -13.59 -4.13
N ALA A 147 -6.90 -12.41 -3.51
CA ALA A 147 -7.57 -12.12 -2.24
C ALA A 147 -9.10 -12.02 -2.41
N PRO A 148 -9.90 -12.44 -1.41
CA PRO A 148 -11.33 -12.11 -1.37
C PRO A 148 -11.53 -10.59 -1.41
N GLU A 149 -12.44 -10.13 -2.26
CA GLU A 149 -12.73 -8.71 -2.44
C GLU A 149 -14.20 -8.47 -2.09
N LEU A 150 -14.45 -7.68 -1.06
CA LEU A 150 -15.80 -7.27 -0.69
C LEU A 150 -16.14 -5.98 -1.45
N VAL A 151 -17.20 -6.03 -2.26
CA VAL A 151 -17.65 -4.92 -3.12
C VAL A 151 -18.77 -4.13 -2.44
N SER A 152 -19.72 -4.80 -1.80
CA SER A 152 -20.81 -4.11 -1.09
C SER A 152 -21.37 -4.94 0.06
N ILE A 153 -21.87 -4.25 1.08
CA ILE A 153 -22.66 -4.81 2.17
C ILE A 153 -24.01 -4.11 2.21
N SER A 154 -25.09 -4.86 2.41
CA SER A 154 -26.43 -4.31 2.65
C SER A 154 -27.17 -5.12 3.72
N PRO A 155 -27.90 -4.49 4.66
CA PRO A 155 -27.90 -3.05 4.93
C PRO A 155 -26.61 -2.59 5.63
N LEU A 156 -26.26 -1.30 5.49
CA LEU A 156 -25.09 -0.69 6.15
C LEU A 156 -25.30 -0.45 7.65
N ALA A 157 -26.56 -0.37 8.09
CA ALA A 157 -26.94 -0.18 9.47
C ALA A 157 -28.05 -1.16 9.84
N VAL A 158 -28.01 -1.65 11.07
CA VAL A 158 -28.97 -2.62 11.61
C VAL A 158 -29.57 -2.08 12.91
N VAL A 159 -30.81 -2.50 13.21
CA VAL A 159 -31.47 -2.10 14.46
C VAL A 159 -30.99 -3.00 15.58
N ARG A 160 -30.51 -2.40 16.68
CA ARG A 160 -30.02 -3.15 17.85
C ARG A 160 -31.10 -4.09 18.38
N GLY A 161 -30.72 -5.34 18.63
CA GLY A 161 -31.61 -6.35 19.22
C GLY A 161 -32.62 -6.97 18.24
N ARG A 162 -32.59 -6.58 16.95
CA ARG A 162 -33.36 -7.25 15.91
C ARG A 162 -32.48 -8.19 15.11
N GLU A 163 -33.02 -9.37 14.81
CA GLU A 163 -32.43 -10.25 13.82
C GLU A 163 -32.41 -9.54 12.45
N THR A 164 -31.29 -9.63 11.74
CA THR A 164 -31.14 -8.99 10.42
C THR A 164 -30.21 -9.82 9.56
N SER A 165 -30.60 -10.03 8.31
CA SER A 165 -29.75 -10.68 7.30
C SER A 165 -28.87 -9.63 6.62
N LEU A 166 -27.57 -9.91 6.52
CA LEU A 166 -26.62 -9.11 5.76
C LEU A 166 -26.35 -9.78 4.41
N VAL A 167 -26.49 -9.01 3.33
CA VAL A 167 -26.12 -9.41 1.98
C VAL A 167 -24.75 -8.87 1.65
N LEU A 168 -23.81 -9.78 1.39
CA LEU A 168 -22.43 -9.48 1.01
C LEU A 168 -22.27 -9.77 -0.48
N LYS A 169 -21.79 -8.79 -1.25
CA LYS A 169 -21.42 -8.99 -2.67
C LYS A 169 -19.95 -8.73 -2.84
N GLY A 170 -19.30 -9.55 -3.65
CA GLY A 170 -17.87 -9.47 -3.87
C GLY A 170 -17.33 -10.60 -4.71
N LYS A 171 -16.00 -10.64 -4.86
CA LYS A 171 -15.28 -11.69 -5.58
C LYS A 171 -14.63 -12.63 -4.58
N ARG A 172 -14.66 -13.93 -4.86
CA ARG A 172 -14.01 -14.98 -4.04
C ARG A 172 -14.38 -14.97 -2.56
N LEU A 173 -15.58 -14.50 -2.23
CA LEU A 173 -16.07 -14.51 -0.84
C LEU A 173 -16.34 -15.93 -0.32
N LEU A 174 -16.63 -16.87 -1.23
CA LEU A 174 -16.93 -18.28 -0.94
C LEU A 174 -15.76 -19.22 -1.25
N SER A 175 -14.56 -18.69 -1.52
CA SER A 175 -13.38 -19.54 -1.71
C SER A 175 -13.07 -20.31 -0.42
N PRO A 176 -12.55 -21.55 -0.48
CA PRO A 176 -12.31 -22.38 0.72
C PRO A 176 -11.45 -21.70 1.79
N ASP A 177 -10.57 -20.79 1.38
CA ASP A 177 -9.69 -20.03 2.27
C ASP A 177 -10.27 -18.69 2.74
N ALA A 178 -11.36 -18.22 2.13
CA ALA A 178 -12.03 -16.99 2.52
C ALA A 178 -12.78 -17.20 3.83
N ARG A 179 -12.65 -16.22 4.74
CA ARG A 179 -13.38 -16.20 6.01
C ARG A 179 -14.01 -14.83 6.20
N ILE A 180 -15.30 -14.84 6.54
CA ILE A 180 -16.04 -13.63 6.86
C ILE A 180 -16.03 -13.50 8.38
N HIS A 181 -15.47 -12.40 8.88
CA HIS A 181 -15.45 -12.10 10.30
C HIS A 181 -16.50 -11.04 10.60
N CYS A 182 -17.47 -11.36 11.47
CA CYS A 182 -18.44 -10.41 11.98
C CYS A 182 -18.12 -10.11 13.45
N ALA A 183 -17.73 -8.88 13.77
CA ALA A 183 -17.14 -8.52 15.07
C ALA A 183 -18.09 -8.67 16.28
N ARG A 184 -19.36 -9.02 16.09
CA ARG A 184 -20.39 -9.13 17.15
C ARG A 184 -21.53 -10.13 16.84
N ALA A 185 -21.36 -11.03 15.87
CA ALA A 185 -22.41 -12.00 15.55
C ALA A 185 -22.48 -13.10 16.62
N VAL A 186 -23.62 -13.20 17.32
CA VAL A 186 -23.96 -14.37 18.14
C VAL A 186 -24.47 -15.45 17.18
N GLY A 187 -23.54 -16.05 16.43
CA GLY A 187 -23.84 -17.00 15.36
C GLY A 187 -24.09 -16.32 14.00
N TYR A 188 -23.55 -16.93 12.94
CA TYR A 188 -23.90 -16.59 11.56
C TYR A 188 -23.86 -17.88 10.72
N SER A 189 -24.78 -17.99 9.76
CA SER A 189 -24.72 -18.97 8.67
C SER A 189 -24.32 -18.24 7.39
N VAL A 190 -23.53 -18.92 6.55
CA VAL A 190 -23.14 -18.46 5.20
C VAL A 190 -23.97 -19.23 4.18
#